data_AF-A0AAW4CA25-F1
#
_entry.id   AF-A0AAW4CA25-F1
#
_cell.length_a   1.000
_cell.length_b   1.000
_cell.length_c   1.000
_cell.angle_alpha   90.00
_cell.angle_beta   90.00
_cell.angle_gamma   90.00
#
_symmetry.space_group_name_H-M   'P 1'
#
loop_
_entity.id
_entity.type
_entity.pdbx_description
1 polymer ?
#
loop_
_entity_poly.entity_id
_entity_poly.type
_entity_poly.pdbx_seq_one_letter_code
_entity_poly.pdbx_strand_id
1 'polypeptide(L)'
;PGKIDPIPHPYGEDLPCADNKPVAPKKQEAKSVTVQPPRPKPWEKTYVLLPSFEKVKGDKVLYAHASRILHHETNPGCARALMQKHGDRYVW
;
A
#
# COMPACT_ATOMS: atom_id res chain seq x y z
N PRO A 1 32.35 -41.22 -11.13
CA PRO A 1 31.59 -40.14 -11.81
C PRO A 1 30.07 -40.41 -11.70
N GLY A 2 29.41 -39.78 -10.73
CA GLY A 2 27.98 -39.95 -10.46
C GLY A 2 27.12 -39.11 -11.42
N LYS A 3 25.95 -39.63 -11.80
CA LYS A 3 24.96 -38.88 -12.60
C LYS A 3 24.48 -37.68 -11.79
N ILE A 4 24.48 -36.51 -12.42
CA ILE A 4 23.91 -35.28 -11.87
C ILE A 4 22.42 -35.26 -12.20
N ASP A 5 21.58 -35.13 -11.18
CA ASP A 5 20.14 -35.02 -11.37
C ASP A 5 19.77 -33.67 -12.01
N PRO A 6 18.76 -33.64 -12.90
CA PRO A 6 18.32 -32.40 -13.54
C PRO A 6 17.81 -31.41 -12.49
N ILE A 7 18.19 -30.14 -12.63
CA ILE A 7 17.65 -29.05 -11.81
C ILE A 7 16.18 -28.87 -12.18
N PRO A 8 15.23 -29.01 -11.23
CA PRO A 8 13.83 -28.78 -11.49
C PRO A 8 13.60 -27.33 -11.94
N HIS A 9 12.91 -27.15 -13.08
CA HIS A 9 12.52 -25.83 -13.53
C HIS A 9 11.47 -25.23 -12.57
N PRO A 10 11.57 -23.92 -12.25
CA PRO A 10 10.71 -23.27 -11.24
C PRO A 10 9.23 -23.15 -11.66
N TYR A 11 8.95 -23.36 -12.94
CA TYR A 11 7.60 -23.44 -13.50
C TYR A 11 7.44 -24.87 -14.02
N GLY A 12 6.96 -25.77 -13.16
CA GLY A 12 6.83 -27.19 -13.50
C GLY A 12 6.02 -27.43 -14.78
N GLU A 13 6.28 -28.56 -15.43
CA GLU A 13 5.58 -28.99 -16.66
C GLU A 13 4.08 -29.29 -16.40
N ASP A 14 3.67 -29.48 -15.14
CA ASP A 14 2.28 -29.70 -14.70
C ASP A 14 1.45 -28.40 -14.63
N LEU A 15 1.66 -27.47 -15.55
CA LEU A 15 0.83 -26.28 -15.67
C LEU A 15 -0.49 -26.67 -16.35
N PRO A 16 -1.64 -26.20 -15.85
CA PRO A 16 -2.97 -26.48 -16.43
C PRO A 16 -3.15 -25.88 -17.85
N CYS A 17 -2.12 -25.23 -18.39
CA CYS A 17 -2.06 -24.65 -19.73
C CYS A 17 -1.18 -25.44 -20.71
N ALA A 18 -0.46 -26.49 -20.26
CA ALA A 18 0.41 -27.29 -21.14
C ALA A 18 -0.40 -28.21 -22.09
N ASP A 19 -1.56 -28.67 -21.63
CA ASP A 19 -2.51 -29.40 -22.45
C ASP A 19 -3.49 -28.43 -23.11
N ASN A 20 -3.53 -28.37 -24.45
CA ASN A 20 -4.61 -27.76 -25.25
C ASN A 20 -5.96 -28.49 -25.08
N LYS A 21 -6.29 -28.98 -23.88
CA LYS A 21 -7.62 -29.49 -23.56
C LYS A 21 -8.52 -28.29 -23.29
N PRO A 22 -9.69 -28.19 -23.96
CA PRO A 22 -10.67 -27.17 -23.62
C PRO A 22 -11.19 -27.46 -22.22
N VAL A 23 -10.71 -26.70 -21.24
CA VAL A 23 -11.29 -26.69 -19.89
C VAL A 23 -12.64 -26.01 -20.04
N ALA A 24 -13.72 -26.80 -20.00
CA ALA A 24 -15.07 -26.26 -20.04
C ALA A 24 -15.21 -25.22 -18.91
N PRO A 25 -15.59 -23.96 -19.21
CA PRO A 25 -15.71 -22.95 -18.19
C PRO A 25 -16.79 -23.40 -17.20
N LYS A 26 -16.43 -23.52 -15.92
CA LYS A 26 -17.40 -23.78 -14.86
C LYS A 26 -18.46 -22.70 -14.95
N LYS A 27 -19.71 -23.09 -15.21
CA LYS A 27 -20.87 -22.19 -15.32
C LYS A 27 -21.06 -21.54 -13.96
N GLN A 28 -20.52 -20.33 -13.79
CA GLN A 28 -20.65 -19.57 -12.56
C GLN A 28 -22.10 -19.09 -12.47
N GLU A 29 -22.84 -19.61 -11.49
CA GLU A 29 -24.18 -19.13 -11.19
C GLU A 29 -24.11 -17.65 -10.78
N ALA A 30 -25.01 -16.84 -11.34
CA ALA A 30 -25.02 -15.39 -11.15
C ALA A 30 -25.38 -15.05 -9.70
N LYS A 31 -24.36 -14.74 -8.89
CA LYS A 31 -24.56 -14.16 -7.55
C LYS A 31 -24.97 -12.69 -7.72
N SER A 32 -26.12 -12.33 -7.14
CA SER A 32 -26.57 -10.94 -7.07
C SER A 32 -25.53 -10.09 -6.33
N VAL A 33 -25.00 -9.05 -6.98
CA VAL A 33 -24.08 -8.10 -6.36
C VAL A 33 -24.89 -7.14 -5.49
N THR A 34 -24.85 -7.35 -4.18
CA THR A 34 -25.42 -6.38 -3.23
C THR A 34 -24.48 -5.17 -3.13
N VAL A 35 -24.97 -3.99 -3.51
CA VAL A 35 -24.19 -2.74 -3.39
C VAL A 35 -24.10 -2.38 -1.91
N GLN A 36 -22.90 -2.53 -1.35
CA GLN A 36 -22.61 -2.10 0.02
C GLN A 36 -22.40 -0.58 0.05
N PRO A 37 -22.88 0.12 1.10
CA PRO A 37 -22.58 1.53 1.27
C PRO A 37 -21.06 1.74 1.41
N PRO A 38 -20.54 2.90 0.97
CA PRO A 38 -19.12 3.21 1.11
C PRO A 38 -18.71 3.18 2.58
N ARG A 39 -17.59 2.53 2.87
CA ARG A 39 -17.05 2.45 4.23
C ARG A 39 -16.75 3.87 4.73
N PRO A 40 -17.12 4.22 5.97
CA PRO A 40 -16.74 5.50 6.54
C PRO A 40 -15.23 5.63 6.52
N LYS A 41 -14.73 6.85 6.25
CA LYS A 41 -13.31 7.19 6.25
C LYS A 41 -12.98 8.05 7.48
N PRO A 42 -12.75 7.44 8.67
CA PRO A 42 -12.50 8.19 9.90
C PRO A 42 -11.33 9.17 9.80
N TRP A 43 -10.37 8.90 8.91
CA TRP A 43 -9.18 9.72 8.72
C TRP A 43 -9.45 11.09 8.08
N GLU A 44 -10.62 11.32 7.48
CA GLU A 44 -10.98 12.64 6.92
C GLU A 44 -11.09 13.73 7.99
N LYS A 45 -11.42 13.36 9.24
CA LYS A 45 -11.53 14.30 10.37
C LYS A 45 -10.29 14.31 11.27
N THR A 46 -9.22 13.61 10.88
CA THR A 46 -8.05 13.42 11.73
C THR A 46 -6.81 13.99 11.06
N TYR A 47 -6.14 14.90 11.75
CA TYR A 47 -4.87 15.46 11.29
C TYR A 47 -3.68 14.58 11.70
N VAL A 48 -2.53 14.81 11.06
CA VAL A 48 -1.24 14.23 11.43
C VAL A 48 -0.35 15.35 11.94
N LEU A 49 0.16 15.21 13.17
CA LEU A 49 1.06 16.18 13.77
C LEU A 49 2.50 15.88 13.36
N LEU A 50 3.11 16.79 12.61
CA LEU A 50 4.53 16.74 12.27
C LEU A 50 5.40 17.18 13.45
N PRO A 51 6.67 16.72 13.52
CA PRO A 51 7.63 17.25 14.47
C PRO A 51 7.76 18.77 14.34
N SER A 52 7.96 19.46 15.48
CA SER A 52 8.07 20.93 15.47
C SER A 52 9.24 21.40 14.62
N PHE A 53 9.08 22.54 13.97
CA PHE A 53 10.08 23.09 13.06
C PHE A 53 11.46 23.25 13.70
N GLU A 54 11.50 23.70 14.95
CA GLU A 54 12.74 23.90 15.70
C GLU A 54 13.52 22.60 15.87
N LYS A 55 12.81 21.48 16.10
CA LYS A 55 13.41 20.16 16.23
C LYS A 55 13.91 19.63 14.88
N VAL A 56 13.11 19.82 13.84
CA VAL A 56 13.48 19.43 12.46
C VAL A 56 14.70 20.21 11.95
N LYS A 57 14.82 21.48 12.31
CA LYS A 57 15.96 22.33 11.94
C LYS A 57 17.28 21.84 12.55
N GLY A 58 17.24 21.31 13.78
CA GLY A 58 18.43 20.85 14.50
C GLY A 58 18.80 19.39 14.25
N ASP A 59 17.83 18.53 13.91
CA ASP A 59 18.03 17.08 13.83
C ASP A 59 17.68 16.52 12.43
N LYS A 60 18.70 15.95 11.77
CA LYS A 60 18.59 15.34 10.44
C LYS A 60 17.67 14.11 10.43
N VAL A 61 17.57 13.37 11.53
CA VAL A 61 16.71 12.19 11.63
C VAL A 61 15.25 12.61 11.68
N LEU A 62 14.94 13.64 12.47
CA LEU A 62 13.58 14.20 12.52
C LEU A 62 13.18 14.86 11.21
N TYR A 63 14.13 15.46 10.48
CA TYR A 63 13.90 15.92 9.11
C TYR A 63 13.54 14.77 8.17
N ALA A 64 14.31 13.69 8.17
CA ALA A 64 14.01 12.52 7.34
C ALA A 64 12.64 11.92 7.69
N HIS A 65 12.29 11.86 8.97
CA HIS A 65 11.00 11.37 9.43
C HIS A 65 9.84 12.26 8.99
N ALA A 66 9.96 13.58 9.20
CA ALA A 66 8.95 14.56 8.77
C ALA A 66 8.77 14.53 7.24
N SER A 67 9.87 14.46 6.49
CA SER A 67 9.84 14.35 5.02
C SER A 67 9.14 13.07 4.57
N ARG A 68 9.40 11.93 5.20
CA ARG A 68 8.73 10.68 4.87
C ARG A 68 7.21 10.76 5.06
N ILE A 69 6.76 11.36 6.17
CA ILE A 69 5.32 11.55 6.43
C ILE A 69 4.71 12.46 5.35
N LEU A 70 5.36 13.60 5.06
CA LEU A 70 4.90 14.54 4.03
C LEU A 70 4.70 13.85 2.68
N HIS A 71 5.65 13.02 2.25
CA HIS A 71 5.57 12.31 0.97
C HIS A 71 4.46 11.23 0.96
N HIS A 72 4.21 10.57 2.08
CA HIS A 72 3.11 9.59 2.18
C HIS A 72 1.73 10.25 2.10
N GLU A 73 1.58 11.45 2.66
CA GLU A 73 0.31 12.18 2.71
C GLU A 73 -0.02 12.92 1.40
N THR A 74 0.87 12.92 0.40
CA THR A 74 0.57 13.48 -0.94
C THR A 74 -0.41 12.64 -1.78
N ASN A 75 -0.89 11.49 -1.28
CA ASN A 75 -1.79 10.61 -2.02
C ASN A 75 -3.24 11.15 -2.02
N PRO A 76 -3.81 11.51 -3.19
CA PRO A 76 -5.14 12.14 -3.28
C PRO A 76 -6.30 11.28 -2.75
N GLY A 77 -6.11 9.96 -2.59
CA GLY A 77 -7.17 9.06 -2.08
C GLY A 77 -7.25 8.97 -0.55
N CYS A 78 -6.17 9.28 0.16
CA CYS A 78 -6.01 9.02 1.60
C CYS A 78 -5.23 10.12 2.36
N ALA A 79 -4.93 11.26 1.72
CA ALA A 79 -4.22 12.37 2.33
C ALA A 79 -4.94 12.89 3.57
N ARG A 80 -4.19 13.09 4.64
CA ARG A 80 -4.65 13.71 5.89
C ARG A 80 -4.11 15.13 5.99
N ALA A 81 -4.85 16.00 6.67
CA ALA A 81 -4.37 17.33 7.00
C ALA A 81 -3.10 17.22 7.86
N LEU A 82 -2.02 17.89 7.43
CA LEU A 82 -0.78 17.96 8.18
C LEU A 82 -0.82 19.20 9.08
N MET A 83 -0.33 19.07 10.30
CA MET A 83 -0.18 20.22 11.19
C MET A 83 1.22 20.23 11.79
N GLN A 84 1.89 21.37 11.79
CA GLN A 84 3.23 21.54 12.31
C GLN A 84 3.30 22.73 13.27
N LYS A 85 3.92 22.50 14.44
CA LYS A 85 4.19 23.57 15.41
C LYS A 85 5.42 24.39 14.99
N HIS A 86 5.26 25.71 14.95
CA HIS A 86 6.32 26.70 14.72
C HIS A 86 6.30 27.72 15.87
N GLY A 87 7.20 27.60 16.85
CA GLY A 87 7.14 28.44 18.06
C GLY A 87 5.77 28.32 18.75
N ASP A 88 5.07 29.45 18.91
CA ASP A 88 3.73 29.49 19.53
C ASP A 88 2.55 29.30 18.57
N ARG A 89 2.80 29.12 17.27
CA ARG A 89 1.73 28.93 16.27
C ARG A 89 1.74 27.51 15.69
N TYR A 90 0.56 27.07 15.26
CA TYR A 90 0.39 25.87 14.45
C TYR A 90 0.12 26.27 13.01
N VAL A 91 0.82 25.64 12.08
CA VAL A 91 0.66 25.82 10.63
C VAL A 91 0.12 24.51 10.07
N TRP A 92 -0.88 24.61 9.20
CA TRP A 92 -1.54 23.48 8.54
C TRP A 92 -1.76 23.77 7.06
#